data_AF-A0A814ZTD6-F1
#
_entry.id   AF-A0A814ZTD6-F1
#
_cell.length_a   1.000
_cell.length_b   1.000
_cell.length_c   1.000
_cell.angle_alpha   90.00
_cell.angle_beta   90.00
_cell.angle_gamma   90.00
#
_symmetry.space_group_name_H-M   'P 1'
#
loop_
_entity.id
_entity.type
_entity.pdbx_description
1 polymer ?
#
loop_
_entity_poly.entity_id
_entity_poly.type
_entity_poly.pdbx_seq_one_letter_code
_entity_poly.pdbx_strand_id
1 'polypeptide(L)'
;MAIDVERIPLMTSQKTTNSISIQESTLSWLNVFVEVPGSPSRYELSTSTGNILHKNQQSRRSLLYDLSGIARSGQILAVMGATGVGKTTLMNVLSGQYTDNTLTTAGNVYLNGQLTTRTQRQSSNAIGYVEQYEPFIETMTLQEHLIF
;
A
#
# COMPACT_ATOMS: atom_id res chain seq x y z
N MET A 1 0.10 8.68 -23.22
CA MET A 1 1.46 9.24 -23.04
C MET A 1 2.29 8.10 -22.49
N ALA A 2 3.18 7.55 -23.34
CA ALA A 2 3.82 6.25 -23.12
C ALA A 2 4.78 6.31 -21.94
N ILE A 3 4.62 5.38 -21.01
CA ILE A 3 5.62 5.10 -19.99
C ILE A 3 6.55 4.07 -20.62
N ASP A 4 7.81 4.44 -20.75
CA ASP A 4 8.88 3.63 -21.31
C ASP A 4 9.06 2.35 -20.46
N VAL A 5 8.83 1.19 -21.08
CA VAL A 5 8.85 -0.15 -20.45
C VAL A 5 10.14 -0.91 -20.75
N GLU A 6 11.14 -0.27 -21.38
CA GLU A 6 12.40 -0.94 -21.69
C GLU A 6 13.45 -0.74 -20.60
N ARG A 7 13.64 -1.79 -19.79
CA ARG A 7 14.91 -2.35 -19.26
C ARG A 7 14.70 -2.92 -17.87
N ILE A 8 14.18 -4.14 -17.83
CA ILE A 8 14.36 -5.05 -16.70
C ILE A 8 15.70 -5.76 -16.95
N PRO A 9 16.79 -5.49 -16.19
CA PRO A 9 18.00 -6.27 -16.29
C PRO A 9 17.78 -7.59 -15.55
N LEU A 10 17.75 -8.68 -16.32
CA LEU A 10 17.94 -10.04 -15.79
C LEU A 10 19.36 -10.12 -15.19
N MET A 11 19.48 -10.25 -13.87
CA MET A 11 20.76 -10.61 -13.25
C MET A 11 20.66 -11.97 -12.58
N THR A 12 21.23 -12.93 -13.31
CA THR A 12 21.67 -14.26 -12.89
C THR A 12 22.57 -14.22 -11.66
N SER A 13 22.33 -15.19 -10.78
CA SER A 13 23.19 -15.72 -9.71
C SER A 13 24.69 -15.43 -9.82
N GLN A 14 25.25 -14.77 -8.80
CA GLN A 14 26.63 -14.99 -8.34
C GLN A 14 26.67 -14.99 -6.80
N LYS A 15 27.24 -16.07 -6.28
CA LYS A 15 27.50 -16.41 -4.88
C LYS A 15 28.87 -15.85 -4.51
N THR A 16 29.06 -15.13 -3.38
CA THR A 16 30.29 -15.14 -2.54
C THR A 16 30.08 -14.38 -1.23
N THR A 17 30.62 -14.96 -0.17
CA THR A 17 30.61 -14.63 1.25
C THR A 17 31.53 -13.44 1.63
N ASN A 18 31.13 -12.72 2.69
CA ASN A 18 31.88 -11.82 3.59
C ASN A 18 31.76 -10.29 3.42
N SER A 19 31.38 -9.68 4.56
CA SER A 19 31.27 -8.25 4.94
C SER A 19 30.21 -7.40 4.20
N ILE A 20 29.03 -7.30 4.83
CA ILE A 20 28.10 -6.17 4.85
C ILE A 20 28.18 -5.24 3.62
N SER A 21 27.63 -5.69 2.50
CA SER A 21 27.06 -4.78 1.52
C SER A 21 25.55 -4.86 1.69
N ILE A 22 24.97 -3.98 2.52
CA ILE A 22 23.54 -3.69 2.43
C ILE A 22 23.38 -3.08 1.04
N GLN A 23 23.04 -3.91 0.05
CA GLN A 23 22.73 -3.44 -1.29
C GLN A 23 21.41 -2.69 -1.19
N GLU A 24 21.53 -1.42 -0.79
CA GLU A 24 20.59 -0.32 -0.93
C GLU A 24 19.16 -0.61 -0.48
N SER A 25 18.71 0.03 0.60
CA SER A 25 17.35 -0.09 1.14
C SER A 25 16.29 0.12 0.05
N THR A 26 15.91 -0.95 -0.65
CA THR A 26 15.11 -0.90 -1.88
C THR A 26 13.76 -1.47 -1.55
N LEU A 27 12.74 -0.63 -1.72
CA LEU A 27 11.35 -1.01 -1.57
C LEU A 27 10.80 -1.35 -2.96
N SER A 28 10.29 -2.55 -3.16
CA SER A 28 9.60 -2.92 -4.40
C SER A 28 8.26 -3.57 -4.09
N TRP A 29 7.31 -3.43 -5.01
CA TRP A 29 5.99 -4.00 -4.87
C TRP A 29 5.50 -4.52 -6.21
N LEU A 30 4.76 -5.62 -6.16
CA LEU A 30 4.26 -6.32 -7.34
C LEU A 30 2.78 -6.64 -7.14
N ASN A 31 2.00 -6.29 -8.16
CA ASN A 31 0.59 -6.61 -8.31
C ASN A 31 -0.21 -6.26 -7.05
N VAL A 32 -0.03 -5.04 -6.55
CA VAL A 32 -0.72 -4.56 -5.36
C VAL A 32 -2.16 -4.22 -5.72
N PHE A 33 -3.09 -4.87 -5.01
CA PHE A 33 -4.53 -4.66 -5.11
C PHE A 33 -5.10 -4.24 -3.77
N VAL A 34 -6.03 -3.30 -3.80
CA VAL A 34 -6.77 -2.86 -2.61
C VAL A 34 -8.24 -2.78 -2.95
N GLU A 35 -9.07 -3.41 -2.12
CA GLU A 35 -10.52 -3.38 -2.26
C GLU A 35 -11.18 -2.98 -0.95
N VAL A 36 -12.32 -2.29 -1.06
CA VAL A 36 -13.24 -2.01 0.05
C VAL A 36 -14.58 -2.69 -0.19
N PRO A 37 -15.32 -3.06 0.87
CA PRO A 37 -16.72 -3.44 0.73
C PRO A 37 -17.48 -2.27 0.11
N GLY A 38 -18.19 -2.53 -0.98
CA GLY A 38 -19.08 -1.53 -1.57
C GLY A 38 -20.31 -1.32 -0.71
N SER A 39 -20.93 -0.16 -0.90
CA SER A 39 -22.22 0.17 -0.29
C SER A 39 -23.26 -0.90 -0.67
N PRO A 40 -24.16 -1.30 0.26
CA PRO A 40 -25.25 -2.20 -0.08
C PRO A 40 -26.02 -1.63 -1.27
N SER A 41 -26.07 -2.40 -2.35
CA SER A 41 -26.86 -2.05 -3.52
C SER A 41 -28.33 -1.94 -3.11
N ARG A 42 -28.97 -0.84 -3.56
CA ARG A 42 -30.36 -0.45 -3.28
C ARG A 42 -31.28 -1.66 -3.21
N TYR A 43 -32.02 -1.80 -2.09
CA TYR A 43 -33.09 -2.79 -1.99
C TYR A 43 -34.14 -2.49 -3.07
N GLU A 44 -34.30 -3.38 -4.04
CA GLU A 44 -35.45 -3.33 -4.95
C GLU A 44 -36.67 -3.91 -4.25
N LEU A 45 -37.63 -3.05 -3.93
CA LEU A 45 -38.92 -3.43 -3.37
C LEU A 45 -39.72 -4.13 -4.45
N SER A 46 -40.01 -5.42 -4.27
CA SER A 46 -40.89 -6.15 -5.17
C SER A 46 -42.37 -5.96 -4.79
N THR A 47 -43.19 -5.62 -5.77
CA THR A 47 -44.65 -5.51 -5.67
C THR A 47 -45.31 -6.90 -5.54
N SER A 48 -46.54 -6.93 -5.02
CA SER A 48 -47.26 -8.07 -4.41
C SER A 48 -47.68 -9.23 -5.32
N THR A 49 -46.95 -9.56 -6.38
CA THR A 49 -47.22 -10.79 -7.15
C THR A 49 -45.91 -11.51 -7.42
N GLY A 50 -45.47 -12.24 -6.39
CA GLY A 50 -44.42 -13.26 -6.44
C GLY A 50 -43.04 -12.77 -6.87
N ASN A 51 -42.18 -12.43 -5.90
CA ASN A 51 -40.74 -12.29 -6.15
C ASN A 51 -39.93 -12.83 -4.95
N ILE A 52 -39.09 -13.81 -5.25
CA ILE A 52 -38.11 -14.41 -4.36
C ILE A 52 -37.00 -13.39 -4.14
N LEU A 53 -36.72 -13.04 -2.88
CA LEU A 53 -35.69 -12.09 -2.46
C LEU A 53 -34.28 -12.66 -2.73
N HIS A 54 -33.74 -12.41 -3.92
CA HIS A 54 -32.32 -12.66 -4.18
C HIS A 54 -31.49 -11.51 -3.57
N LYS A 55 -30.78 -11.82 -2.48
CA LYS A 55 -29.79 -10.95 -1.84
C LYS A 55 -28.69 -10.64 -2.87
N ASN A 56 -28.72 -9.46 -3.45
CA ASN A 56 -27.68 -9.00 -4.38
C ASN A 56 -26.34 -8.91 -3.63
N GLN A 57 -25.31 -9.53 -4.20
CA GLN A 57 -24.00 -9.67 -3.57
C GLN A 57 -23.42 -8.28 -3.26
N GLN A 58 -22.80 -8.16 -2.08
CA GLN A 58 -22.04 -6.96 -1.72
C GLN A 58 -20.91 -6.78 -2.74
N SER A 59 -21.13 -5.92 -3.73
CA SER A 59 -20.13 -5.56 -4.73
C SER A 59 -18.93 -4.93 -4.02
N ARG A 60 -17.72 -5.46 -4.22
CA ARG A 60 -16.49 -4.82 -3.72
C ARG A 60 -16.06 -3.75 -4.69
N ARG A 61 -15.56 -2.63 -4.16
CA ARG A 61 -14.99 -1.56 -4.96
C ARG A 61 -13.47 -1.63 -4.86
N SER A 62 -12.81 -1.78 -6.00
CA SER A 62 -11.35 -1.67 -6.09
C SER A 62 -10.92 -0.21 -5.91
N LEU A 63 -9.96 0.02 -5.02
CA LEU A 63 -9.28 1.30 -4.80
C LEU A 63 -7.97 1.37 -5.60
N LEU A 64 -7.22 0.27 -5.62
CA LEU A 64 -5.97 0.13 -6.37
C LEU A 64 -6.03 -1.15 -7.20
N TYR A 65 -5.58 -1.07 -8.45
CA TYR A 65 -5.60 -2.17 -9.40
C TYR A 65 -4.21 -2.37 -10.00
N ASP A 66 -3.63 -3.54 -9.74
CA ASP A 66 -2.41 -4.06 -10.35
C ASP A 66 -1.22 -3.07 -10.36
N LEU A 67 -0.93 -2.48 -9.19
CA LEU A 67 0.18 -1.55 -9.07
C LEU A 67 1.48 -2.30 -8.78
N SER A 68 2.50 -2.03 -9.61
CA SER A 68 3.85 -2.55 -9.48
C SER A 68 4.87 -1.42 -9.59
N GLY A 69 5.99 -1.52 -8.87
CA GLY A 69 7.03 -0.51 -8.92
C GLY A 69 8.19 -0.75 -7.96
N ILE A 70 9.15 0.17 -8.01
CA ILE A 70 10.39 0.09 -7.23
C ILE A 70 10.83 1.50 -6.81
N ALA A 71 11.20 1.63 -5.53
CA ALA A 71 11.89 2.77 -4.96
C ALA A 71 13.31 2.33 -4.59
N ARG A 72 14.30 2.89 -5.29
CA ARG A 72 15.72 2.59 -5.07
C ARG A 72 16.29 3.49 -3.99
N SER A 73 17.31 3.02 -3.29
CA SER A 73 18.01 3.84 -2.32
C SER A 73 18.67 5.05 -3.00
N GLY A 74 18.79 6.16 -2.26
CA GLY A 74 19.36 7.41 -2.77
C GLY A 74 18.51 8.14 -3.82
N GLN A 75 17.31 7.64 -4.14
CA GLN A 75 16.41 8.27 -5.11
C GLN A 75 15.12 8.76 -4.42
N ILE A 76 14.53 9.81 -4.99
CA ILE A 76 13.22 10.30 -4.60
C ILE A 76 12.21 9.77 -5.61
N LEU A 77 11.24 8.99 -5.13
CA LEU A 77 10.08 8.57 -5.90
C LEU A 77 8.91 9.49 -5.58
N ALA A 78 8.37 10.15 -6.60
CA ALA A 78 7.17 10.96 -6.47
C ALA A 78 5.94 10.20 -7.01
N VAL A 79 4.90 10.07 -6.18
CA VAL A 79 3.59 9.55 -6.59
C VAL A 79 2.66 10.73 -6.85
N MET A 80 2.26 10.93 -8.10
CA MET A 80 1.45 12.08 -8.54
C MET A 80 0.15 11.64 -9.21
N GLY A 81 -0.88 12.49 -9.14
CA GLY A 81 -2.19 12.22 -9.72
C GLY A 81 -3.30 13.07 -9.10
N ALA A 82 -4.51 13.01 -9.67
CA ALA A 82 -5.68 13.74 -9.17
C ALA A 82 -6.09 13.31 -7.73
N THR A 83 -6.86 14.13 -7.03
CA THR A 83 -7.42 13.76 -5.73
C THR A 83 -8.35 12.54 -5.88
N GLY A 84 -8.29 11.61 -4.93
CA GLY A 84 -9.14 10.40 -4.94
C GLY A 84 -8.65 9.20 -5.77
N VAL A 85 -7.50 9.28 -6.47
CA VAL A 85 -6.94 8.16 -7.25
C VAL A 85 -6.22 7.08 -6.42
N GLY A 86 -6.18 7.23 -5.09
CA GLY A 86 -5.58 6.23 -4.20
C GLY A 86 -4.09 6.42 -3.88
N LYS A 87 -3.51 7.62 -4.08
CA LYS A 87 -2.09 7.89 -3.73
C LYS A 87 -1.77 7.61 -2.25
N THR A 88 -2.58 8.19 -1.35
CA THR A 88 -2.47 7.96 0.10
C THR A 88 -2.73 6.49 0.43
N THR A 89 -3.67 5.84 -0.26
CA THR A 89 -3.94 4.41 -0.10
C THR A 89 -2.72 3.56 -0.47
N LEU A 90 -2.03 3.87 -1.57
CA LEU A 90 -0.80 3.19 -1.97
C LEU A 90 0.28 3.37 -0.90
N MET A 91 0.48 4.60 -0.42
CA MET A 91 1.47 4.87 0.63
C MET A 91 1.16 4.13 1.93
N ASN A 92 -0.11 4.10 2.37
CA ASN A 92 -0.55 3.32 3.53
C ASN A 92 -0.28 1.82 3.36
N VAL A 93 -0.53 1.27 2.17
CA VAL A 93 -0.29 -0.16 1.91
C VAL A 93 1.19 -0.48 1.92
N LEU A 94 2.04 0.38 1.34
CA LEU A 94 3.50 0.18 1.34
C LEU A 94 4.12 0.33 2.73
N SER A 95 3.67 1.30 3.53
CA SER A 95 4.11 1.46 4.92
C SER A 95 3.51 0.43 5.87
N GLY A 96 2.37 -0.16 5.51
CA GLY A 96 1.63 -1.09 6.35
C GLY A 96 0.70 -0.40 7.34
N GLN A 97 0.61 0.93 7.28
CA GLN A 97 -0.15 1.80 8.17
C GLN A 97 -1.61 1.97 7.70
N TYR A 98 -2.37 0.87 7.61
CA TYR A 98 -3.81 0.92 7.38
C TYR A 98 -4.56 0.18 8.48
N THR A 99 -5.41 0.90 9.21
CA THR A 99 -6.13 0.39 10.39
C THR A 99 -7.46 -0.27 10.03
N ASP A 100 -8.02 0.06 8.86
CA ASP A 100 -9.33 -0.44 8.45
C ASP A 100 -9.30 -1.93 8.11
N ASN A 101 -9.88 -2.75 8.99
CA ASN A 101 -10.13 -4.18 8.76
C ASN A 101 -11.12 -4.45 7.61
N THR A 102 -11.73 -3.40 7.06
CA THR A 102 -12.59 -3.47 5.88
C THR A 102 -11.78 -3.51 4.58
N LEU A 103 -10.51 -3.11 4.62
CA LEU A 103 -9.62 -3.14 3.44
C LEU A 103 -9.11 -4.55 3.21
N THR A 104 -9.41 -5.09 2.03
CA THR A 104 -8.77 -6.32 1.55
C THR A 104 -7.58 -5.94 0.68
N THR A 105 -6.37 -6.32 1.11
CA THR A 105 -5.12 -6.04 0.37
C THR A 105 -4.51 -7.32 -0.17
N ALA A 106 -4.12 -7.33 -1.43
CA ALA A 106 -3.37 -8.41 -2.07
C ALA A 106 -2.13 -7.87 -2.80
N GLY A 107 -1.20 -8.77 -3.13
CA GLY A 107 0.08 -8.44 -3.77
C GLY A 107 1.28 -8.67 -2.87
N ASN A 108 2.46 -8.41 -3.40
CA ASN A 108 3.73 -8.70 -2.75
C ASN A 108 4.53 -7.41 -2.57
N VAL A 109 5.03 -7.18 -1.36
CA VAL A 109 5.93 -6.06 -1.04
C VAL A 109 7.25 -6.61 -0.55
N TYR A 110 8.34 -6.13 -1.12
CA TYR A 110 9.69 -6.56 -0.81
C TYR A 110 10.50 -5.41 -0.25
N LEU A 111 11.15 -5.66 0.88
CA LEU A 111 12.18 -4.80 1.44
C LEU A 111 13.52 -5.48 1.24
N ASN A 112 14.43 -4.84 0.52
CA ASN A 112 15.79 -5.35 0.26
C ASN A 112 15.77 -6.75 -0.37
N GLY A 113 14.83 -6.97 -1.28
CA GLY A 113 14.61 -8.26 -1.95
C GLY A 113 13.91 -9.32 -1.09
N GLN A 114 13.61 -9.05 0.18
CA GLN A 114 12.88 -9.98 1.04
C GLN A 114 11.38 -9.67 1.06
N LEU A 115 10.57 -10.70 0.82
CA LEU A 115 9.11 -10.58 0.93
C LEU A 115 8.74 -10.21 2.37
N THR A 116 7.98 -9.13 2.52
CA THR A 116 7.60 -8.60 3.82
C THR A 116 6.09 -8.57 4.00
N THR A 117 5.67 -9.10 5.15
CA THR A 117 4.29 -9.01 5.62
C THR A 117 4.00 -7.60 6.11
N ARG A 118 2.70 -7.28 6.25
CA ARG A 118 2.25 -6.01 6.84
C ARG A 118 2.90 -5.76 8.21
N THR A 119 2.81 -6.73 9.11
CA THR A 119 3.33 -6.60 10.49
C THR A 119 4.83 -6.34 10.50
N GLN A 120 5.59 -7.00 9.63
CA GLN A 120 7.04 -6.76 9.50
C GLN A 120 7.34 -5.34 9.02
N ARG A 121 6.55 -4.80 8.09
CA ARG A 121 6.74 -3.42 7.62
C ARG A 121 6.44 -2.40 8.71
N GLN A 122 5.40 -2.63 9.51
CA GLN A 122 5.04 -1.78 10.64
C GLN A 122 6.06 -1.82 11.79
N SER A 123 6.65 -2.99 12.07
CA SER A 123 7.62 -3.16 13.16
C SER A 123 9.07 -2.96 12.73
N SER A 124 9.35 -2.87 11.43
CA SER A 124 10.70 -2.65 10.94
C SER A 124 11.15 -1.22 11.17
N ASN A 125 12.37 -1.04 11.67
CA ASN A 125 13.05 0.26 11.70
C ASN A 125 13.49 0.73 10.29
N ALA A 126 13.02 0.07 9.23
CA ALA A 126 13.41 0.34 7.85
C ALA A 126 12.47 1.34 7.16
N ILE A 127 11.23 1.49 7.64
CA ILE A 127 10.23 2.40 7.06
C ILE A 127 9.82 3.42 8.10
N GLY A 128 9.99 4.70 7.78
CA GLY A 128 9.30 5.80 8.46
C GLY A 128 8.05 6.20 7.66
N TYR A 129 6.92 6.35 8.33
CA TYR A 129 5.68 6.84 7.73
C TYR A 129 5.28 8.16 8.39
N VAL A 130 5.03 9.19 7.59
CA VAL A 130 4.55 10.49 8.04
C VAL A 130 3.13 10.65 7.58
N GLU A 131 2.21 10.88 8.51
CA GLU A 131 0.80 11.03 8.21
C GLU A 131 0.49 12.36 7.51
N GLN A 132 -0.65 12.41 6.81
CA GLN A 132 -1.11 13.63 6.15
C GLN A 132 -1.49 14.73 7.15
N TYR A 133 -1.94 14.35 8.34
CA TYR A 133 -2.33 15.26 9.42
C TYR A 133 -1.30 15.19 10.54
N GLU A 134 -1.00 16.33 11.15
CA GLU A 134 0.01 16.42 12.19
C GLU A 134 -0.50 15.83 13.52
N PRO A 135 0.27 14.95 14.18
CA PRO A 135 -0.11 14.37 15.46
C PRO A 135 0.32 15.24 16.67
N PHE A 136 0.48 16.57 16.52
CA PHE A 136 1.09 17.41 17.54
C PHE A 136 0.15 17.65 18.74
N ILE A 137 0.70 17.56 19.95
CA ILE A 137 0.02 17.93 21.20
C ILE A 137 0.36 19.38 21.52
N GLU A 138 -0.64 20.27 21.43
CA GLU A 138 -0.44 21.73 21.58
C GLU A 138 0.27 22.16 22.87
N THR A 139 0.19 21.35 23.93
CA THR A 139 0.78 21.66 25.23
C THR A 139 2.25 21.23 25.39
N MET A 140 2.83 20.50 24.43
CA MET A 140 4.20 19.99 24.51
C MET A 140 5.15 20.80 23.64
N THR A 141 6.36 21.00 24.12
CA THR A 141 7.46 21.63 23.37
C THR A 141 8.02 20.66 22.31
N LEU A 142 8.80 21.20 21.35
CA LEU A 142 9.46 20.38 20.32
C LEU A 142 10.43 19.36 20.91
N GLN A 143 11.17 19.72 21.97
CA GLN A 143 12.09 18.81 22.62
C GLN A 143 11.34 17.64 23.26
N GLU A 144 10.21 17.93 23.91
CA GLU A 144 9.37 16.90 24.53
C GLU A 144 8.80 15.95 23.47
N HIS A 145 8.35 16.44 22.32
CA HIS A 145 7.86 15.59 21.20
C HIS A 145 8.92 14.67 20.56
N LEU A 146 10.21 15.00 20.66
CA LEU A 146 11.28 14.15 20.14
C LEU A 146 11.73 13.08 21.14
N ILE A 147 11.49 13.32 22.43
CA ILE A 147 11.91 12.43 23.52
C ILE A 147 10.80 11.45 23.90
N PHE A 148 9.55 11.91 23.91
CA PHE A 148 8.38 11.15 24.35
C PHE A 148 7.56 10.64 23.15
#